data_AF-A0A109MT67-F1
#
_entry.id   AF-A0A109MT67-F1
#
_cell.length_a   1.000
_cell.length_b   1.000
_cell.length_c   1.000
_cell.angle_alpha   90.00
_cell.angle_beta   90.00
_cell.angle_gamma   90.00
#
_symmetry.space_group_name_H-M   'P 1'
#
loop_
_entity.id
_entity.type
_entity.pdbx_description
1 polymer ?
#
loop_
_entity_poly.entity_id
_entity_poly.type
_entity_poly.pdbx_seq_one_letter_code
_entity_poly.pdbx_strand_id
1 'polypeptide(L)'
;MKNYLVILFQLIVWSGYTLVEWLSVNDRFVFKVFMFLVFSYLAIYIGKMILKSNKRTMLITVISLLCYGLLQILLETLVPVY
;
A
#
# COMPACT_ATOMS: atom_id res chain seq x y z
N MET A 1 18.26 -7.30 6.38
CA MET A 1 18.34 -5.84 6.56
C MET A 1 17.60 -5.05 5.47
N LYS A 2 17.98 -5.13 4.18
CA LYS A 2 17.37 -4.30 3.11
C LYS A 2 15.87 -4.54 2.89
N ASN A 3 15.40 -5.78 3.05
CA ASN A 3 13.98 -6.12 2.90
C ASN A 3 13.09 -5.43 3.94
N TYR A 4 13.56 -5.27 5.17
CA TYR A 4 12.80 -4.60 6.23
C TYR A 4 12.58 -3.12 5.91
N LEU A 5 13.63 -2.43 5.44
CA LEU A 5 13.52 -1.04 4.99
C LEU A 5 12.47 -0.90 3.88
N VAL A 6 12.45 -1.83 2.93
CA VAL A 6 11.48 -1.83 1.82
C VAL A 6 10.05 -1.98 2.35
N ILE A 7 9.81 -2.90 3.28
CA ILE A 7 8.49 -3.08 3.89
C ILE A 7 8.07 -1.82 4.63
N LEU A 8 8.99 -1.19 5.39
CA LEU A 8 8.70 0.02 6.15
C LEU A 8 8.32 1.19 5.22
N PHE A 9 9.07 1.40 4.14
CA PHE A 9 8.70 2.40 3.13
C PHE A 9 7.38 2.06 2.42
N GLN A 10 7.12 0.80 2.12
CA GLN A 10 5.86 0.39 1.50
C GLN A 10 4.67 0.65 2.43
N LEU A 11 4.81 0.41 3.73
CA LEU A 11 3.77 0.76 4.71
C LEU A 11 3.51 2.27 4.78
N ILE A 12 4.55 3.11 4.66
CA ILE A 12 4.39 4.58 4.57
C ILE A 12 3.63 4.97 3.29
N VAL A 13 3.90 4.28 2.17
CA VAL A 13 3.18 4.51 0.92
C VAL A 13 1.71 4.08 1.06
N TRP A 14 1.44 2.93 1.67
CA TRP A 14 0.08 2.44 1.90
C TRP A 14 -0.72 3.32 2.85
N SER A 15 -0.10 3.87 3.90
CA SER A 15 -0.78 4.83 4.79
C SER A 15 -1.10 6.15 4.06
N GLY A 16 -0.22 6.61 3.19
CA GLY A 16 -0.48 7.74 2.30
C GLY A 16 -1.68 7.50 1.37
N TYR A 17 -1.80 6.29 0.81
CA TYR A 17 -2.97 5.89 0.03
C TYR A 17 -4.25 5.98 0.86
N THR A 18 -4.29 5.42 2.09
CA THR A 18 -5.47 5.50 2.97
C THR A 18 -5.89 6.95 3.22
N LEU A 19 -4.94 7.85 3.51
CA LEU A 19 -5.25 9.25 3.79
C LEU A 19 -5.90 9.95 2.60
N VAL A 20 -5.37 9.71 1.40
CA VAL A 20 -5.89 10.36 0.19
C VAL A 20 -7.19 9.68 -0.26
N GLU A 21 -7.35 8.36 -0.06
CA GLU A 21 -8.60 7.64 -0.29
C GLU A 21 -9.73 8.18 0.62
N TRP A 22 -9.39 8.48 1.88
CA TRP A 22 -10.31 9.08 2.83
C TRP A 22 -10.70 10.52 2.44
N LEU A 23 -9.76 11.33 1.93
CA LEU A 23 -10.09 12.64 1.36
C LEU A 23 -10.97 12.55 0.11
N SER A 24 -10.81 11.46 -0.66
CA SER A 24 -11.48 11.18 -1.92
C SER A 24 -12.80 10.39 -1.72
N VAL A 25 -13.41 10.43 -0.53
CA VAL A 25 -14.63 9.67 -0.20
C VAL A 25 -15.74 9.85 -1.23
N ASN A 26 -15.95 11.08 -1.72
CA ASN A 26 -17.01 11.43 -2.68
C ASN A 26 -16.65 11.17 -4.15
N ASP A 27 -15.42 10.76 -4.46
CA ASP A 27 -15.01 10.52 -5.84
C ASP A 27 -15.50 9.17 -6.37
N ARG A 28 -15.64 9.10 -7.69
CA ARG A 28 -16.04 7.85 -8.36
C ARG A 28 -15.03 6.76 -8.08
N PHE A 29 -15.51 5.54 -7.90
CA PHE A 29 -14.68 4.35 -7.66
C PHE A 29 -13.50 4.20 -8.64
N VAL A 30 -13.70 4.59 -9.90
CA VAL A 30 -12.65 4.57 -10.94
C VAL A 30 -11.42 5.38 -10.51
N PHE A 31 -11.60 6.55 -9.89
CA PHE A 31 -10.47 7.37 -9.40
C PHE A 31 -9.71 6.69 -8.28
N LYS A 32 -10.41 6.01 -7.36
CA LYS A 32 -9.79 5.24 -6.27
C LYS A 32 -8.90 4.12 -6.82
N VAL A 33 -9.36 3.41 -7.87
CA VAL A 33 -8.56 2.38 -8.56
C VAL A 33 -7.33 2.97 -9.24
N PHE A 34 -7.46 4.09 -9.96
CA PHE A 34 -6.29 4.73 -10.59
C PHE A 34 -5.28 5.20 -9.55
N MET A 35 -5.75 5.76 -8.44
CA MET A 35 -4.91 6.20 -7.35
C MET A 35 -4.18 5.01 -6.71
N PHE A 36 -4.87 3.89 -6.49
CA PHE A 36 -4.26 2.66 -6.01
C PHE A 36 -3.12 2.17 -6.93
N LEU A 37 -3.30 2.25 -8.25
CA LEU A 37 -2.26 1.90 -9.23
C LEU A 37 -1.04 2.83 -9.12
N VAL A 38 -1.25 4.12 -8.90
CA VAL A 38 -0.16 5.10 -8.70
C VAL A 38 0.64 4.78 -7.44
N PHE A 39 -0.02 4.54 -6.31
CA PHE A 39 0.64 4.20 -5.05
C PHE A 39 1.33 2.82 -5.12
N SER A 40 0.71 1.85 -5.79
CA SER A 40 1.33 0.54 -6.06
C SER A 40 2.60 0.67 -6.88
N TYR A 41 2.60 1.53 -7.92
CA TYR A 41 3.79 1.82 -8.71
C TYR A 41 4.91 2.44 -7.87
N LEU A 42 4.58 3.41 -7.01
CA LEU A 42 5.53 4.01 -6.06
C LEU A 42 6.15 2.95 -5.11
N ALA A 43 5.32 2.07 -4.55
CA ALA A 43 5.77 0.99 -3.67
C ALA A 43 6.75 0.01 -4.37
N ILE A 44 6.45 -0.34 -5.62
CA ILE A 44 7.32 -1.18 -6.46
C ILE A 44 8.61 -0.43 -6.81
N TYR A 45 8.53 0.84 -7.18
CA TYR A 45 9.68 1.66 -7.56
C TYR A 45 10.68 1.79 -6.40
N ILE A 46 10.20 2.12 -5.20
CA ILE A 46 11.03 2.21 -3.98
C ILE A 46 11.67 0.84 -3.68
N GLY A 47 10.88 -0.23 -3.75
CA GLY A 47 11.40 -1.56 -3.52
C GLY A 47 12.48 -1.96 -4.53
N LYS A 48 12.35 -1.57 -5.80
CA LYS A 48 13.34 -1.86 -6.85
C LYS A 48 14.62 -1.06 -6.63
N MET A 49 14.51 0.20 -6.20
CA MET A 49 15.64 1.07 -5.91
C MET A 49 16.52 0.50 -4.78
N ILE A 50 15.91 -0.08 -3.74
CA ILE A 50 16.65 -0.62 -2.58
C ILE A 50 17.15 -2.05 -2.81
N LEU A 51 16.32 -2.95 -3.34
CA LEU A 51 16.64 -4.38 -3.51
C LEU A 51 17.42 -4.68 -4.79
N LYS A 52 17.38 -3.81 -5.80
CA LYS A 52 17.97 -3.99 -7.13
C LYS A 52 17.55 -5.31 -7.83
N SER A 53 16.50 -5.98 -7.37
CA SER A 53 16.04 -7.29 -7.85
C SER A 53 14.53 -7.31 -8.01
N ASN A 54 14.05 -7.38 -9.26
CA ASN A 54 12.62 -7.31 -9.57
C ASN A 54 11.79 -8.41 -8.87
N LYS A 55 12.29 -9.66 -8.88
CA LYS A 55 11.55 -10.81 -8.30
C LYS A 55 11.32 -10.63 -6.79
N ARG A 56 12.36 -10.19 -6.07
CA ARG A 56 12.27 -9.96 -4.62
C ARG A 56 11.39 -8.77 -4.29
N THR A 57 11.50 -7.69 -5.07
CA THR A 57 10.64 -6.51 -4.91
C THR A 57 9.17 -6.87 -5.07
N MET A 58 8.80 -7.62 -6.12
CA MET A 58 7.42 -8.04 -6.34
C MET A 58 6.87 -8.89 -5.20
N LEU A 59 7.63 -9.88 -4.74
CA LEU A 59 7.23 -10.72 -3.60
C LEU A 59 6.99 -9.86 -2.34
N ILE A 60 7.90 -8.95 -2.04
CA ILE A 60 7.78 -8.09 -0.86
C ILE A 60 6.60 -7.12 -0.98
N THR A 61 6.36 -6.53 -2.16
CA THR A 61 5.19 -5.68 -2.39
C THR A 61 3.89 -6.43 -2.18
N VAL A 62 3.76 -7.65 -2.71
CA VAL A 62 2.54 -8.47 -2.56
C VAL A 62 2.31 -8.80 -1.09
N ILE A 63 3.35 -9.20 -0.36
CA ILE A 63 3.26 -9.48 1.08
C ILE A 63 2.87 -8.20 1.85
N SER A 64 3.46 -7.05 1.53
CA SER A 64 3.15 -5.77 2.18
C SER A 64 1.70 -5.35 1.93
N LEU A 65 1.20 -5.56 0.71
CA LEU A 65 -0.15 -5.20 0.30
C LEU A 65 -1.18 -6.10 0.98
N LEU A 66 -0.92 -7.42 1.04
CA LEU A 66 -1.77 -8.35 1.78
C LEU A 66 -1.81 -8.01 3.26
N CYS A 67 -0.67 -7.71 3.87
CA CYS A 67 -0.60 -7.31 5.27
C CYS A 67 -1.39 -6.02 5.52
N TYR A 68 -1.24 -5.01 4.65
CA TYR A 68 -2.00 -3.78 4.70
C TYR A 68 -3.51 -4.02 4.56
N GLY A 69 -3.95 -4.78 3.56
CA GLY A 69 -5.37 -5.09 3.35
C GLY A 69 -5.99 -5.86 4.53
N LEU A 70 -5.26 -6.82 5.10
CA LEU A 70 -5.68 -7.53 6.30
C LEU A 70 -5.82 -6.59 7.50
N LEU A 71 -4.89 -5.66 7.68
CA LEU A 71 -4.97 -4.66 8.75
C LEU A 71 -6.18 -3.74 8.57
N GLN A 72 -6.48 -3.34 7.32
CA GLN A 72 -7.59 -2.45 7.03
C GLN A 72 -8.94 -3.13 7.28
N ILE A 73 -9.11 -4.37 6.83
CA ILE A 73 -10.30 -5.19 7.13
C ILE A 73 -10.44 -5.38 8.64
N LEU A 74 -9.35 -5.72 9.33
CA LEU A 74 -9.37 -5.90 10.79
C LEU A 74 -9.78 -4.60 11.50
N LEU A 75 -9.27 -3.45 11.07
CA LEU A 75 -9.62 -2.15 11.64
C LEU A 75 -11.10 -1.82 11.44
N GLU A 76 -11.64 -2.05 10.24
CA GLU A 76 -13.07 -1.86 9.93
C GLU A 76 -13.96 -2.79 10.77
N THR A 77 -13.53 -4.02 11.02
CA THR A 77 -14.29 -4.95 11.87
C THR A 77 -14.26 -4.60 13.37
N LEU A 78 -13.14 -4.05 13.87
CA LEU A 78 -12.96 -3.74 15.29
C LEU A 78 -13.51 -2.36 15.68
N VAL A 79 -13.47 -1.40 14.74
CA VAL A 79 -14.01 -0.05 14.92
C VAL A 79 -15.16 0.11 13.92
N PRO A 80 -16.34 -0.45 14.20
CA PRO A 80 -17.52 -0.15 13.40
C PRO A 80 -17.84 1.33 13.58
N VAL A 81 -17.53 2.13 12.57
CA VAL A 81 -18.00 3.51 12.49
C VAL A 81 -19.50 3.45 12.19
N TYR A 82 -20.30 3.55 13.26
CA TYR A 82 -21.77 3.73 13.21
C TYR A 82 -22.14 5.14 12.77
#